data_AF-A0AAV3W112-F1
#
_entry.id   AF-A0AAV3W112-F1
#
_cell.length_a   1.000
_cell.length_b   1.000
_cell.length_c   1.000
_cell.angle_alpha   90.00
_cell.angle_beta   90.00
_cell.angle_gamma   90.00
#
_symmetry.space_group_name_H-M   'P 1'
#
loop_
_entity.id
_entity.type
_entity.pdbx_description
1 polymer ?
#
loop_
_entity_poly.entity_id
_entity_poly.type
_entity_poly.pdbx_seq_one_letter_code
_entity_poly.pdbx_strand_id
1 'polypeptide(L)'
;MLKVNKEQEPDFLLDYKKKHTHKSWKDYNKDDIRNKIKENILLVEQEEYCPYCEKRIYTNDDGHIEHIKPRDFYPKEFQDYNNILVSCNEKNSCGIYKKNNYDDKFINPVIDNPNDYFYYSIASGER
;
A
#
# COMPACT_ATOMS: atom_id res chain seq x y z
N MET A 1 8.82 -9.42 -3.01
CA MET A 1 8.07 -8.19 -2.70
C MET A 1 8.59 -7.10 -3.64
N LEU A 2 7.69 -6.33 -4.23
CA LEU A 2 8.04 -5.22 -5.11
C LEU A 2 8.57 -4.04 -4.30
N LYS A 3 9.66 -3.42 -4.74
CA LYS A 3 10.07 -2.09 -4.26
C LYS A 3 9.08 -1.06 -4.80
N VAL A 4 8.49 -0.25 -3.93
CA VAL A 4 7.58 0.82 -4.32
C VAL A 4 8.30 2.16 -4.15
N ASN A 5 8.42 2.91 -5.25
CA ASN A 5 8.94 4.26 -5.21
C ASN A 5 7.75 5.22 -5.15
N LYS A 6 7.66 5.97 -4.04
CA LYS A 6 6.56 6.91 -3.82
C LYS A 6 6.79 8.17 -4.65
N GLU A 7 5.73 8.62 -5.30
CA GLU A 7 5.70 9.90 -5.98
C GLU A 7 5.18 11.00 -5.04
N GLN A 8 5.17 12.23 -5.53
CA GLN A 8 4.49 13.32 -4.83
C GLN A 8 3.00 13.00 -4.65
N GLU A 9 2.47 13.28 -3.46
CA GLU A 9 1.04 13.16 -3.20
C GLU A 9 0.23 13.96 -4.24
N PRO A 10 -0.73 13.32 -4.95
CA PRO A 10 -1.39 13.95 -6.09
C PRO A 10 -2.33 15.09 -5.67
N ASP A 11 -2.45 16.10 -6.54
CA ASP A 11 -3.23 17.32 -6.27
C ASP A 11 -4.68 17.03 -5.88
N PHE A 12 -5.32 16.03 -6.51
CA PHE A 12 -6.71 15.67 -6.18
C PHE A 12 -6.87 15.24 -4.72
N LEU A 13 -5.83 14.61 -4.14
CA LEU A 13 -5.84 14.15 -2.75
C LEU A 13 -5.57 15.31 -1.80
N LEU A 14 -4.65 16.22 -2.16
CA LEU A 14 -4.42 17.47 -1.43
C LEU A 14 -5.70 18.31 -1.37
N ASP A 15 -6.42 18.45 -2.48
CA ASP A 15 -7.66 19.21 -2.53
C ASP A 15 -8.79 18.53 -1.76
N TYR A 16 -8.87 17.19 -1.82
CA TYR A 16 -9.79 16.43 -0.98
C TYR A 16 -9.53 16.67 0.51
N LYS A 17 -8.26 16.63 0.94
CA LYS A 17 -7.82 16.90 2.31
C LYS A 17 -8.17 18.31 2.80
N LYS A 18 -8.14 19.32 1.92
CA LYS A 18 -8.54 20.71 2.25
C LYS A 18 -10.05 20.87 2.36
N LYS A 19 -10.82 20.19 1.49
CA LYS A 19 -12.28 20.35 1.37
C LYS A 19 -13.04 19.71 2.52
N HIS A 20 -12.49 18.65 3.12
CA HIS A 20 -13.17 17.85 4.14
C HIS A 20 -12.32 17.77 5.42
N THR A 21 -12.97 17.68 6.58
CA THR A 21 -12.27 17.41 7.85
C THR A 21 -12.26 15.90 8.10
N HIS A 22 -11.08 15.34 8.38
CA HIS A 22 -10.88 13.91 8.58
C HIS A 22 -10.37 13.63 9.99
N LYS A 23 -11.12 12.86 10.77
CA LYS A 23 -10.69 12.36 12.09
C LYS A 23 -10.11 10.97 12.00
N SER A 24 -10.51 10.20 10.98
CA SER A 24 -10.03 8.85 10.75
C SER A 24 -10.13 8.47 9.27
N TRP A 25 -9.53 7.33 8.91
CA TRP A 25 -9.67 6.78 7.55
C TRP A 25 -11.12 6.52 7.14
N LYS A 26 -12.03 6.27 8.10
CA LYS A 26 -13.45 6.05 7.79
C LYS A 26 -14.10 7.24 7.10
N ASP A 27 -13.54 8.44 7.28
CA ASP A 27 -14.04 9.70 6.72
C ASP A 27 -13.64 9.88 5.23
N TYR A 28 -12.69 9.07 4.73
CA TYR A 28 -12.34 9.01 3.30
C TYR A 28 -13.40 8.22 2.52
N ASN A 29 -14.64 8.71 2.48
CA ASN A 29 -15.80 7.99 1.94
C ASN A 29 -16.67 8.85 0.99
N LYS A 30 -16.14 10.00 0.55
CA LYS A 30 -16.80 10.93 -0.37
C LYS A 30 -16.02 11.07 -1.67
N ASP A 31 -16.65 11.64 -2.68
CA ASP A 31 -16.03 12.04 -3.95
C ASP A 31 -15.26 10.91 -4.67
N ASP A 32 -15.63 9.65 -4.37
CA ASP A 32 -14.98 8.41 -4.82
C ASP A 32 -13.47 8.35 -4.52
N ILE A 33 -13.04 9.02 -3.44
CA ILE A 33 -11.62 9.28 -3.19
C ILE A 33 -10.79 8.00 -3.05
N ARG A 34 -11.34 6.94 -2.47
CA ARG A 34 -10.60 5.69 -2.25
C ARG A 34 -10.28 4.99 -3.56
N ASN A 35 -11.19 5.01 -4.54
CA ASN A 35 -10.91 4.41 -5.83
C ASN A 35 -9.87 5.24 -6.60
N LYS A 36 -10.00 6.58 -6.58
CA LYS A 36 -8.99 7.48 -7.16
C LYS A 36 -7.59 7.28 -6.58
N ILE A 37 -7.49 7.13 -5.26
CA ILE A 37 -6.21 6.81 -4.58
C ILE A 37 -5.67 5.48 -5.09
N LYS A 38 -6.49 4.42 -5.15
CA LYS A 38 -6.05 3.10 -5.62
C LYS A 38 -5.55 3.15 -7.07
N GLU A 39 -6.33 3.73 -7.97
CA GLU A 39 -5.99 3.85 -9.39
C GLU A 39 -4.67 4.59 -9.57
N ASN A 40 -4.51 5.72 -8.90
CA ASN A 40 -3.30 6.51 -8.97
C ASN A 40 -2.06 5.72 -8.48
N ILE A 41 -2.14 5.09 -7.31
CA ILE A 41 -1.02 4.29 -6.77
C ILE A 41 -0.70 3.10 -7.68
N LEU A 42 -1.73 2.37 -8.14
CA LEU A 42 -1.53 1.22 -9.02
C LEU A 42 -0.83 1.61 -10.31
N LEU A 43 -1.29 2.66 -10.98
CA LEU A 43 -0.77 3.07 -12.28
C LEU A 43 0.59 3.77 -12.20
N VAL A 44 0.82 4.57 -11.16
CA VAL A 44 1.98 5.46 -11.08
C VAL A 44 3.11 4.87 -10.25
N GLU A 45 2.81 4.13 -9.17
CA GLU A 45 3.83 3.72 -8.18
C GLU A 45 4.07 2.21 -8.12
N GLN A 46 3.08 1.39 -8.52
CA GLN A 46 3.13 -0.07 -8.33
C GLN A 46 3.07 -0.88 -9.63
N GLU A 47 2.99 -0.23 -10.80
CA GLU A 47 2.88 -0.89 -12.11
C GLU A 47 1.76 -1.95 -12.18
N GLU A 48 0.66 -1.69 -11.48
CA GLU A 48 -0.50 -2.59 -11.32
C GLU A 48 -0.22 -3.89 -10.54
N TYR A 49 0.88 -3.99 -9.81
CA TYR A 49 1.22 -5.17 -9.00
C TYR A 49 1.02 -4.95 -7.51
N CYS A 50 0.63 -6.02 -6.80
CA CYS A 50 0.62 -6.02 -5.34
C CYS A 50 2.06 -5.97 -4.81
N PRO A 51 2.40 -5.07 -3.88
CA PRO A 51 3.78 -4.92 -3.43
C PRO A 51 4.26 -6.10 -2.57
N TYR A 52 3.34 -6.85 -1.97
CA TYR A 52 3.68 -7.97 -1.12
C TYR A 52 3.97 -9.26 -1.90
N CYS A 53 3.16 -9.56 -2.91
CA CYS A 53 3.24 -10.84 -3.63
C CYS A 53 3.53 -10.72 -5.13
N GLU A 54 3.64 -9.51 -5.67
CA GLU A 54 3.88 -9.23 -7.09
C GLU A 54 2.83 -9.87 -8.03
N LYS A 55 1.65 -10.19 -7.50
CA LYS A 55 0.49 -10.56 -8.32
C LYS A 55 -0.13 -9.28 -8.90
N ARG A 56 -0.43 -9.30 -10.20
CA ARG A 56 -1.13 -8.21 -10.87
C ARG A 56 -2.54 -8.02 -10.30
N ILE A 57 -2.93 -6.76 -10.15
CA ILE A 57 -4.25 -6.30 -9.71
C ILE A 57 -4.92 -5.72 -10.95
N TYR A 58 -5.86 -6.45 -11.55
CA TYR A 58 -6.47 -6.08 -12.83
C TYR A 58 -7.49 -4.96 -12.69
N THR A 59 -8.21 -4.93 -11.57
CA THR A 59 -9.27 -3.96 -11.31
C THR A 59 -9.14 -3.39 -9.91
N ASN A 60 -9.74 -2.22 -9.67
CA ASN A 60 -9.82 -1.64 -8.33
C ASN A 60 -10.46 -2.57 -7.30
N ASP A 61 -11.33 -3.49 -7.71
CA ASP A 61 -12.03 -4.43 -6.82
C ASP A 61 -11.16 -5.63 -6.43
N ASP A 62 -10.06 -5.87 -7.15
CA ASP A 62 -9.09 -6.91 -6.83
C ASP A 62 -8.08 -6.48 -5.75
N GLY A 63 -8.10 -5.21 -5.37
CA GLY A 63 -7.20 -4.62 -4.38
C GLY A 63 -7.91 -3.76 -3.33
N HIS A 64 -7.18 -3.47 -2.27
CA HIS A 64 -7.60 -2.57 -1.20
C HIS A 64 -6.47 -1.62 -0.81
N ILE A 65 -6.86 -0.48 -0.25
CA ILE A 65 -5.91 0.45 0.36
C ILE A 65 -5.36 -0.19 1.62
N GLU A 66 -4.05 -0.37 1.61
CA GLU A 66 -3.25 -0.89 2.71
C GLU A 66 -2.54 0.27 3.41
N HIS A 67 -2.60 0.26 4.74
CA HIS A 67 -1.79 1.12 5.58
C HIS A 67 -0.58 0.33 6.09
N ILE A 68 0.64 0.71 5.68
CA ILE A 68 1.86 -0.02 6.04
C ILE A 68 1.99 -0.09 7.57
N LYS A 69 2.01 1.08 8.22
CA LYS A 69 1.79 1.27 9.65
C LYS A 69 0.28 1.20 9.92
N PRO A 70 -0.20 0.18 10.65
CA PRO A 70 -1.62 -0.05 10.85
C PRO A 70 -2.29 1.08 11.63
N ARG A 71 -3.49 1.49 11.19
CA ARG A 71 -4.21 2.63 11.76
C ARG A 71 -4.58 2.46 13.24
N ASP A 72 -4.74 1.22 13.69
CA ASP A 72 -5.14 0.93 15.08
C ASP A 72 -4.02 1.30 16.08
N PHE A 73 -2.76 1.15 15.65
CA PHE A 73 -1.58 1.50 16.47
C PHE A 73 -0.95 2.83 16.08
N TYR A 74 -1.13 3.26 14.83
CA TYR A 74 -0.58 4.49 14.28
C TYR A 74 -1.70 5.41 13.73
N PRO A 75 -2.66 5.85 14.55
CA PRO A 75 -3.83 6.59 14.10
C PRO A 75 -3.52 7.98 13.55
N LYS A 76 -2.29 8.50 13.73
CA LYS A 76 -1.84 9.78 13.16
C LYS A 76 -1.33 9.64 11.72
N GLU A 77 -0.94 8.43 11.33
CA GLU A 77 -0.31 8.13 10.03
C GLU A 77 -1.35 7.80 8.93
N PHE A 78 -2.65 7.84 9.25
CA PHE A 78 -3.69 7.43 8.31
C PHE A 78 -3.80 8.33 7.06
N GLN A 79 -3.28 9.55 7.15
CA GLN A 79 -3.24 10.52 6.06
C GLN A 79 -1.86 10.62 5.39
N ASP A 80 -0.83 9.98 5.93
CA ASP A 80 0.49 10.00 5.30
C ASP A 80 0.43 9.17 4.02
N TYR A 81 0.64 9.81 2.88
CA TYR A 81 0.60 9.16 1.57
C TYR A 81 1.71 8.11 1.43
N ASN A 82 2.86 8.31 2.08
CA ASN A 82 3.96 7.33 2.11
C ASN A 82 3.62 6.09 2.95
N ASN A 83 2.57 6.16 3.78
CA ASN A 83 2.05 5.05 4.54
C ASN A 83 0.96 4.27 3.80
N ILE A 84 0.64 4.63 2.55
CA ILE A 84 -0.47 4.06 1.77
C ILE A 84 0.07 3.30 0.55
N LEU A 85 -0.44 2.07 0.39
CA LEU A 85 -0.21 1.18 -0.76
C LEU A 85 -1.54 0.57 -1.24
N VAL A 86 -1.48 -0.16 -2.35
CA VAL A 86 -2.58 -1.04 -2.78
C VAL A 86 -2.14 -2.50 -2.72
N SER A 87 -2.75 -3.25 -1.80
CA SER A 87 -2.55 -4.70 -1.68
C SER A 87 -3.65 -5.46 -2.40
N CYS A 88 -3.35 -6.64 -2.96
CA CYS A 88 -4.39 -7.53 -3.48
C CYS A 88 -5.26 -8.11 -2.37
N ASN A 89 -6.42 -8.65 -2.74
CA ASN A 89 -7.42 -9.21 -1.83
C ASN A 89 -7.22 -10.70 -1.49
N GLU A 90 -5.99 -11.21 -1.56
CA GLU A 90 -5.70 -12.59 -1.18
C GLU A 90 -5.90 -12.79 0.33
N LYS A 91 -6.72 -13.78 0.73
CA LYS A 91 -7.19 -13.88 2.12
C LYS A 91 -6.13 -14.37 3.10
N ASN A 92 -5.23 -15.23 2.60
CA ASN A 92 -4.21 -15.91 3.40
C ASN A 92 -2.80 -15.33 3.17
N SER A 93 -2.69 -14.16 2.55
CA SER A 93 -1.42 -13.44 2.40
C SER A 93 -1.62 -11.92 2.32
N CYS A 94 -0.56 -11.17 2.07
CA CYS A 94 -0.61 -9.73 1.76
C CYS A 94 -1.30 -8.89 2.87
N GLY A 95 -1.89 -7.75 2.52
CA GLY A 95 -2.51 -6.80 3.48
C GLY A 95 -3.62 -7.43 4.33
N ILE A 96 -4.45 -8.31 3.74
CA ILE A 96 -5.54 -8.98 4.48
C ILE A 96 -4.99 -9.89 5.59
N TYR A 97 -3.91 -10.63 5.31
CA TYR A 97 -3.27 -11.49 6.31
C TYR A 97 -2.42 -10.70 7.31
N LYS A 98 -1.70 -9.67 6.82
CA LYS A 98 -0.88 -8.77 7.63
C LYS A 98 -1.72 -8.12 8.73
N LYS A 99 -2.89 -7.57 8.40
CA LYS A 99 -3.75 -6.84 9.36
C LYS A 99 -2.92 -5.78 10.12
N ASN A 100 -2.87 -5.91 11.45
CA ASN A 100 -2.12 -5.05 12.33
C ASN A 100 -0.71 -5.59 12.67
N ASN A 101 -0.26 -6.67 12.04
CA ASN A 101 1.08 -7.20 12.23
C ASN A 101 2.10 -6.27 11.57
N TYR A 102 2.79 -5.49 12.40
CA TYR A 102 3.81 -4.55 11.99
C TYR A 102 4.77 -4.36 13.18
N ASP A 103 6.04 -4.69 12.97
CA ASP A 103 7.11 -4.59 13.95
C ASP A 103 8.40 -4.11 13.26
N ASP A 104 9.49 -3.99 14.02
CA ASP A 104 10.78 -3.51 13.52
C ASP A 104 11.45 -4.45 12.49
N LYS A 105 10.93 -5.67 12.31
CA LYS A 105 11.40 -6.64 11.31
C LYS A 105 10.58 -6.59 10.03
N PHE A 106 9.51 -5.79 10.00
CA PHE A 106 8.68 -5.64 8.83
C PHE A 106 9.47 -4.99 7.69
N ILE A 107 9.60 -5.70 6.56
CA ILE A 107 10.20 -5.14 5.33
C ILE A 107 9.19 -4.18 4.73
N ASN A 108 9.44 -2.88 4.86
CA ASN A 108 8.62 -1.83 4.29
C ASN A 108 9.02 -1.58 2.84
N PRO A 109 8.21 -1.97 1.83
CA PRO A 109 8.60 -1.84 0.42
C PRO A 109 8.76 -0.39 -0.05
N VAL A 110 8.25 0.59 0.72
CA VAL A 110 8.45 2.02 0.43
C VAL A 110 9.83 2.50 0.88
N ILE A 111 10.35 2.01 2.01
CA ILE A 111 11.63 2.46 2.58
C ILE A 111 12.74 1.49 2.20
N ASP A 112 12.54 0.21 2.48
CA ASP A 112 13.49 -0.85 2.26
C ASP A 112 13.47 -1.30 0.80
N ASN A 113 14.58 -1.84 0.32
CA ASN A 113 14.63 -2.61 -0.91
C ASN A 113 14.40 -4.09 -0.58
N PRO A 114 13.24 -4.69 -0.90
CA PRO A 114 12.96 -6.05 -0.46
C PRO A 114 13.93 -7.09 -1.02
N ASN A 115 14.56 -6.82 -2.17
CA ASN A 115 15.57 -7.72 -2.76
C ASN A 115 16.80 -7.92 -1.86
N ASP A 116 17.04 -7.02 -0.90
CA ASP A 116 18.17 -7.14 0.04
C ASP A 116 17.89 -8.17 1.16
N TYR A 117 16.63 -8.63 1.29
CA TYR A 117 16.17 -9.54 2.34
C TYR A 117 15.82 -10.94 1.83
N PHE A 118 15.56 -11.08 0.53
CA PHE A 118 15.25 -12.35 -0.10
C PHE A 118 16.46 -12.81 -0.93
N TYR A 119 17.14 -13.86 -0.47
CA TYR A 119 18.18 -14.50 -1.27
C TYR A 119 17.56 -15.56 -2.19
N TYR A 120 18.00 -15.58 -3.44
CA TYR A 120 17.66 -16.63 -4.39
C TYR A 120 18.94 -17.14 -5.04
N SER A 121 19.21 -18.43 -4.89
CA SER A 121 20.33 -19.07 -5.58
C SER A 121 19.94 -19.31 -7.04
N ILE A 122 20.40 -18.46 -7.95
CA ILE A 122 20.17 -18.63 -9.39
C ILE A 122 20.74 -19.98 -9.88
N ALA A 123 21.81 -20.47 -9.24
CA ALA A 123 22.47 -21.72 -9.63
C ALA A 123 21.70 -22.98 -9.22
N SER A 124 21.07 -23.00 -8.04
CA SER A 124 20.33 -24.18 -7.54
C SER A 124 18.82 -24.07 -7.72
N GLY A 125 18.30 -22.87 -8.02
CA GLY A 125 16.87 -22.60 -8.06
C GLY A 125 16.19 -22.62 -6.68
N GLU A 126 16.98 -22.70 -5.61
CA GLU A 126 16.51 -22.76 -4.22
C GLU A 126 16.34 -21.36 -3.64
N ARG A 127 15.33 -21.25 -2.76
CA ARG A 127 14.92 -20.04 -2.07
C ARG A 127 15.12 -20.21 -0.57
#